data_AF-A0A2V8VKR6-F1
#
_entry.id   AF-A0A2V8VKR6-F1
#
_cell.length_a   1.000
_cell.length_b   1.000
_cell.length_c   1.000
_cell.angle_alpha   90.00
_cell.angle_beta   90.00
_cell.angle_gamma   90.00
#
_symmetry.space_group_name_H-M   'P 1'
#
loop_
_entity.id
_entity.type
_entity.pdbx_description
1 polymer ?
#
loop_
_entity_poly.entity_id
_entity_poly.type
_entity_poly.pdbx_seq_one_letter_code
_entity_poly.pdbx_strand_id
1 'polypeptide(L)'
;ERMRLRPRRLMRGGYAGSTRRVLEVLLPLGQPDRALVIRGDGHPAYDRALGWPADGRRVVLERYPNPPRGPKGARRSTEARVRDQAMFPVDLLHKILRHTLAHQRRETIAFGRRLNAVMERLFLAAVWRNFVKRRSERRPEPRTPAMHLALTDAPWSWKRVLSRRLFVRREKLPAPWPSLYRRDWITPILPSNARHDLARAY
;
A
#
# COMPACT_ATOMS: atom_id res chain seq x y z
N GLU A 1 -6.52 32.58 -6.28
CA GLU A 1 -6.49 32.31 -7.74
C GLU A 1 -6.02 30.90 -8.14
N ARG A 2 -4.78 30.47 -7.85
CA ARG A 2 -4.21 29.17 -8.28
C ARG A 2 -5.02 27.90 -7.94
N MET A 3 -5.80 27.89 -6.86
CA MET A 3 -6.65 26.72 -6.53
C MET A 3 -7.85 26.58 -7.47
N ARG A 4 -8.37 27.67 -8.04
CA ARG A 4 -9.50 27.65 -8.98
C ARG A 4 -9.11 27.11 -10.36
N LEU A 5 -7.83 27.21 -10.73
CA LEU A 5 -7.25 26.69 -11.97
C LEU A 5 -6.89 25.19 -11.90
N ARG A 6 -7.07 24.52 -10.75
CA ARG A 6 -6.80 23.08 -10.66
C ARG A 6 -7.88 22.32 -11.42
N PRO A 7 -7.50 21.37 -12.30
CA PRO A 7 -8.49 20.53 -12.99
C PRO A 7 -9.43 19.90 -11.98
N ARG A 8 -10.75 20.00 -12.20
CA ARG A 8 -11.73 19.27 -11.40
C ARG A 8 -11.41 17.78 -11.50
N ARG A 9 -11.06 17.19 -10.37
CA ARG A 9 -10.75 15.76 -10.28
C ARG A 9 -12.07 15.01 -10.30
N LEU A 10 -12.33 14.23 -11.34
CA LEU A 10 -13.37 13.20 -11.33
C LEU A 10 -13.03 12.17 -10.25
N MET A 11 -13.58 12.37 -9.05
CA MET A 11 -13.44 11.41 -7.98
C MET A 11 -14.41 10.27 -8.26
N ARG A 12 -13.90 9.14 -8.75
CA ARG A 12 -14.68 7.90 -8.94
C ARG A 12 -15.28 7.42 -7.60
N GLY A 13 -16.38 8.04 -7.16
CA GLY A 13 -17.05 7.80 -5.87
C GLY A 13 -16.35 8.37 -4.62
N GLY A 14 -15.37 9.27 -4.76
CA GLY A 14 -14.64 9.82 -3.61
C GLY A 14 -13.91 8.76 -2.77
N TYR A 15 -13.76 9.03 -1.47
CA TYR A 15 -13.17 8.08 -0.53
C TYR A 15 -13.98 6.77 -0.45
N ALA A 16 -15.31 6.84 -0.46
CA ALA A 16 -16.16 5.65 -0.35
C ALA A 16 -16.00 4.71 -1.56
N GLY A 17 -16.01 5.27 -2.77
CA GLY A 17 -15.74 4.52 -4.00
C GLY A 17 -14.31 3.97 -4.05
N SER A 18 -13.33 4.69 -3.50
CA SER A 18 -11.96 4.19 -3.36
C SER A 18 -11.86 3.02 -2.39
N THR A 19 -12.48 3.13 -1.22
CA THR A 19 -12.53 2.05 -0.23
C THR A 19 -13.22 0.84 -0.81
N ARG A 20 -14.35 1.00 -1.49
CA ARG A 20 -15.05 -0.10 -2.16
C ARG A 20 -14.15 -0.87 -3.14
N ARG A 21 -13.43 -0.17 -4.02
CA ARG A 21 -12.49 -0.83 -4.95
C ARG A 21 -11.37 -1.60 -4.24
N VAL A 22 -10.92 -1.11 -3.10
CA VAL A 22 -9.95 -1.84 -2.27
C VAL A 22 -10.61 -3.10 -1.69
N LEU A 23 -11.84 -3.00 -1.19
CA LEU A 23 -12.59 -4.17 -0.68
C LEU A 23 -12.83 -5.22 -1.77
N GLU A 24 -13.18 -4.81 -2.98
CA GLU A 24 -13.35 -5.71 -4.14
C GLU A 24 -12.09 -6.54 -4.43
N VAL A 25 -10.90 -5.98 -4.17
CA VAL A 25 -9.62 -6.70 -4.30
C VAL A 25 -9.30 -7.56 -3.08
N LEU A 26 -9.62 -7.09 -1.87
CA LEU A 26 -9.28 -7.79 -0.63
C LEU A 26 -10.21 -8.96 -0.30
N LEU A 27 -11.51 -8.84 -0.61
CA LEU A 27 -12.51 -9.85 -0.29
C LEU A 27 -12.16 -11.22 -0.86
N PRO A 28 -11.77 -11.37 -2.14
CA PRO A 28 -11.37 -12.66 -2.70
C PRO A 28 -10.11 -13.28 -2.06
N LEU A 29 -9.29 -12.48 -1.38
CA LEU A 29 -8.07 -12.96 -0.71
C LEU A 29 -8.36 -13.52 0.70
N GLY A 30 -9.55 -13.27 1.23
CA GLY A 30 -10.00 -13.82 2.51
C GLY A 30 -10.42 -15.29 2.41
N GLN A 31 -10.40 -15.98 3.54
CA GLN A 31 -10.95 -17.33 3.64
C GLN A 31 -12.50 -17.26 3.59
N PRO A 32 -13.20 -18.04 2.75
CA PRO A 32 -14.64 -17.92 2.56
C PRO A 32 -15.49 -18.10 3.83
N ASP A 33 -15.01 -18.92 4.77
CA ASP A 33 -15.64 -19.27 6.04
C ASP A 33 -15.33 -18.28 7.17
N ARG A 34 -14.48 -17.28 6.92
CA ARG A 34 -14.03 -16.32 7.94
C ARG A 34 -14.45 -14.91 7.62
N ALA A 35 -14.81 -14.19 8.68
CA ALA A 35 -15.05 -12.77 8.57
C ALA A 35 -13.75 -12.02 8.21
N LEU A 36 -13.81 -11.12 7.23
CA LEU A 36 -12.69 -10.24 6.93
C LEU A 36 -12.68 -9.09 7.95
N VAL A 37 -11.68 -9.07 8.83
CA VAL A 37 -11.49 -7.98 9.79
C VAL A 37 -10.65 -6.87 9.17
N ILE A 38 -11.19 -5.66 9.13
CA ILE A 38 -10.56 -4.47 8.59
C ILE A 38 -10.39 -3.47 9.72
N ARG A 39 -9.15 -2.99 9.91
CA ARG A 39 -8.82 -1.94 10.87
C ARG A 39 -8.64 -0.62 10.13
N GLY A 40 -9.36 0.41 10.56
CA GLY A 40 -9.29 1.73 9.94
C GLY A 40 -9.16 2.85 10.96
N ASP A 41 -8.77 4.03 10.48
CA ASP A 41 -8.69 5.28 11.27
C ASP A 41 -10.06 5.93 11.55
N GLY A 42 -11.16 5.19 11.36
CA GLY A 42 -12.52 5.65 11.64
C GLY A 42 -13.07 6.66 10.61
N HIS A 43 -12.48 6.78 9.41
CA HIS A 43 -13.02 7.67 8.39
C HIS A 43 -14.45 7.24 7.95
N PRO A 44 -15.48 8.12 7.99
CA PRO A 44 -16.88 7.75 7.74
C PRO A 44 -17.18 7.16 6.35
N ALA A 45 -16.26 7.35 5.40
CA ALA A 45 -16.38 6.76 4.07
C ALA A 45 -16.24 5.24 4.08
N TYR A 46 -15.59 4.66 5.09
CA TYR A 46 -15.45 3.21 5.20
C TYR A 46 -16.78 2.57 5.56
N ASP A 47 -17.53 3.17 6.49
CA ASP A 47 -18.88 2.73 6.85
C ASP A 47 -19.80 2.74 5.63
N ARG A 48 -19.77 3.84 4.86
CA ARG A 48 -20.55 3.94 3.60
C ARG A 48 -20.15 2.90 2.56
N ALA A 49 -18.88 2.54 2.48
CA ALA A 49 -18.40 1.54 1.53
C ALA A 49 -18.85 0.12 1.92
N LEU A 50 -19.04 -0.15 3.21
CA LEU A 50 -19.46 -1.46 3.73
C LEU A 50 -20.98 -1.65 3.77
N GLY A 51 -21.76 -0.56 3.71
CA GLY A 51 -23.22 -0.63 3.58
C GLY A 51 -23.71 -1.15 2.21
N TRP A 52 -22.80 -1.45 1.28
CA TRP A 52 -23.10 -2.05 -0.02
C TRP A 52 -22.96 -3.57 0.06
N PRO A 53 -23.82 -4.36 -0.63
CA PRO A 53 -23.77 -5.81 -0.52
C PRO A 53 -22.42 -6.34 -0.98
N ALA A 54 -21.63 -6.84 -0.04
CA ALA A 54 -20.36 -7.51 -0.27
C ALA A 54 -20.63 -9.03 -0.36
N ASP A 55 -21.27 -9.51 -1.43
CA ASP A 55 -21.43 -10.95 -1.76
C ASP A 55 -21.77 -11.89 -0.59
N GLY A 56 -22.52 -11.41 0.42
CA GLY A 56 -22.82 -12.16 1.65
C GLY A 56 -21.64 -12.43 2.59
N ARG A 57 -20.42 -11.99 2.28
CA ARG A 57 -19.24 -12.16 3.16
C ARG A 57 -19.31 -11.22 4.35
N ARG A 58 -19.11 -11.77 5.55
CA ARG A 58 -19.07 -10.99 6.79
C ARG A 58 -17.80 -10.14 6.83
N VAL A 59 -17.94 -8.83 6.71
CA VAL A 59 -16.84 -7.88 6.93
C VAL A 59 -17.02 -7.20 8.28
N VAL A 60 -15.97 -7.18 9.09
CA VAL A 60 -15.96 -6.50 10.39
C VAL A 60 -15.03 -5.29 10.30
N LEU A 61 -15.58 -4.08 10.47
CA LEU A 61 -14.79 -2.85 10.54
C LEU A 61 -14.53 -2.46 11.99
N GLU A 62 -13.27 -2.58 12.40
CA GLU A 62 -12.77 -2.04 13.66
C GLU A 62 -12.27 -0.60 13.43
N ARG A 63 -12.75 0.32 14.28
CA ARG A 63 -12.52 1.76 14.13
C ARG A 63 -11.59 2.25 15.22
N TYR A 64 -10.46 2.82 14.81
CA TYR A 64 -9.44 3.37 15.70
C TYR A 64 -9.13 4.82 15.29
N PRO A 65 -10.07 5.76 15.52
CA PRO A 65 -9.86 7.17 15.19
C PRO A 65 -8.70 7.76 15.98
N ASN A 66 -8.03 8.75 15.40
CA ASN A 66 -7.00 9.50 16.09
C ASN A 66 -7.65 10.29 17.25
N PRO A 67 -7.30 10.03 18.51
CA PRO A 67 -7.85 10.79 19.62
C PRO A 67 -7.34 12.24 19.57
N PRO A 68 -8.03 13.17 20.26
CA PRO A 68 -7.56 14.54 20.42
C PRO A 68 -6.11 14.59 20.90
N ARG A 69 -5.32 15.47 20.30
CA ARG A 69 -3.92 15.63 20.68
C ARG A 69 -3.86 16.35 22.02
N GLY A 70 -3.35 15.67 23.04
CA GLY A 70 -3.04 16.28 24.33
C GLY A 70 -1.87 17.28 24.27
N PRO A 71 -1.62 18.03 25.35
CA PRO A 71 -0.49 18.96 25.44
C PRO A 71 0.85 18.29 25.10
N LYS A 72 1.79 19.07 24.55
CA LYS A 72 3.13 18.56 24.23
C LYS A 72 3.80 18.04 25.50
N GLY A 73 4.30 16.79 25.45
CA GLY A 73 4.94 16.14 26.59
C GLY A 73 3.98 15.41 27.54
N ALA A 74 2.66 15.58 27.37
CA ALA A 74 1.68 14.84 28.16
C ALA A 74 1.79 13.33 27.92
N ARG A 75 1.46 12.55 28.95
CA ARG A 75 1.36 11.09 28.85
C ARG A 75 0.31 10.74 27.80
N ARG A 76 0.57 9.67 27.03
CA ARG A 76 -0.41 9.13 26.07
C ARG A 76 -1.66 8.67 26.82
N SER A 77 -2.83 9.12 26.35
CA SER A 77 -4.12 8.66 26.86
C SER A 77 -4.34 7.17 26.60
N THR A 78 -5.30 6.57 27.30
CA THR A 78 -5.64 5.15 27.12
C THR A 78 -6.11 4.88 25.69
N GLU A 79 -6.96 5.76 25.15
CA GLU A 79 -7.51 5.68 23.78
C GLU A 79 -6.39 5.75 22.75
N ALA A 80 -5.40 6.63 22.95
CA ALA A 80 -4.24 6.74 22.08
C ALA A 80 -3.40 5.46 22.06
N ARG A 81 -3.24 4.81 23.22
CA ARG A 81 -2.50 3.55 23.32
C ARG A 81 -3.22 2.41 22.61
N VAL A 82 -4.54 2.31 22.77
CA VAL A 82 -5.36 1.30 22.08
C VAL A 82 -5.28 1.48 20.56
N ARG A 83 -5.46 2.72 20.08
CA ARG A 83 -5.33 3.05 18.65
C ARG A 83 -3.93 2.74 18.13
N ASP A 84 -2.88 3.16 18.83
CA ASP A 84 -1.50 2.97 18.41
C ASP A 84 -1.14 1.48 18.34
N GLN A 85 -1.66 0.64 19.23
CA GLN A 85 -1.49 -0.82 19.18
C GLN A 85 -2.21 -1.43 17.97
N ALA A 86 -3.46 -1.06 17.73
CA ALA A 86 -4.25 -1.62 16.64
C ALA A 86 -3.75 -1.19 15.25
N MET A 87 -3.33 0.07 15.11
CA MET A 87 -2.88 0.68 13.85
C MET A 87 -1.37 0.57 13.61
N PHE A 88 -0.62 0.00 14.55
CA PHE A 88 0.83 -0.15 14.47
C PHE A 88 1.34 -0.68 13.11
N PRO A 89 0.75 -1.73 12.49
CA PRO A 89 1.24 -2.22 11.21
C PRO A 89 1.18 -1.18 10.09
N VAL A 90 0.09 -0.42 10.04
CA VAL A 90 -0.14 0.62 9.02
C VAL A 90 0.76 1.83 9.29
N ASP A 91 0.84 2.27 10.54
CA ASP A 91 1.70 3.39 10.93
C ASP A 91 3.19 3.06 10.70
N LEU A 92 3.61 1.84 11.00
CA LEU A 92 4.97 1.38 10.75
C LEU A 92 5.26 1.35 9.24
N LEU A 93 4.36 0.80 8.43
CA LEU A 93 4.51 0.79 6.98
C LEU A 93 4.64 2.22 6.44
N HIS A 94 3.72 3.10 6.84
CA HIS A 94 3.74 4.51 6.45
C HIS A 94 5.05 5.21 6.84
N LYS A 95 5.49 5.01 8.08
CA LYS A 95 6.77 5.53 8.58
C LYS A 95 7.95 5.02 7.72
N ILE A 96 8.00 3.72 7.43
CA ILE A 96 9.06 3.13 6.62
C ILE A 96 9.06 3.71 5.20
N LEU A 97 7.89 3.79 4.56
CA LEU A 97 7.76 4.37 3.22
C LEU A 97 8.23 5.83 3.22
N ARG A 98 7.81 6.64 4.20
CA ARG A 98 8.26 8.05 4.30
C ARG A 98 9.75 8.22 4.57
N HIS A 99 10.39 7.29 5.27
CA HIS A 99 11.83 7.37 5.52
C HIS A 99 12.68 6.83 4.38
N THR A 100 12.21 5.79 3.69
CA THR A 100 13.01 5.06 2.69
C THR A 100 12.76 5.57 1.27
N LEU A 101 11.57 6.09 1.00
CA LEU A 101 11.18 6.59 -0.30
C LEU A 101 11.19 8.12 -0.28
N ALA A 102 12.24 8.74 -0.83
CA ALA A 102 12.41 10.20 -0.83
C ALA A 102 11.20 10.97 -1.39
N HIS A 103 10.52 10.40 -2.40
CA HIS A 103 9.31 10.96 -3.00
C HIS A 103 8.07 10.93 -2.08
N GLN A 104 8.03 10.02 -1.09
CA GLN A 104 7.01 9.95 -0.05
C GLN A 104 7.34 10.87 1.14
N ARG A 105 8.62 11.19 1.37
CA ARG A 105 9.00 12.17 2.40
C ARG A 105 8.57 13.58 2.04
N ARG A 106 8.79 13.94 0.76
CA ARG A 106 8.55 15.29 0.24
C ARG A 106 7.41 15.24 -0.77
N GLU A 107 6.25 14.74 -0.36
CA GLU A 107 5.05 14.66 -1.21
C GLU A 107 4.72 16.02 -1.86
N THR A 108 5.06 17.13 -1.18
CA THR A 108 4.86 18.49 -1.67
C THR A 108 5.86 18.94 -2.73
N ILE A 109 7.05 18.34 -2.84
CA ILE A 109 8.13 18.77 -3.74
C ILE A 109 8.34 17.78 -4.88
N ALA A 110 8.37 16.48 -4.57
CA ALA A 110 8.84 15.44 -5.48
C ALA A 110 8.00 14.16 -5.38
N PHE A 111 6.68 14.28 -5.20
CA PHE A 111 5.81 13.10 -5.26
C PHE A 111 5.86 12.46 -6.65
N GLY A 112 5.75 11.13 -6.69
CA GLY A 112 5.69 10.38 -7.94
C GLY A 112 4.47 10.81 -8.75
N ARG A 113 4.71 11.42 -9.92
CA ARG A 113 3.63 11.98 -10.75
C ARG A 113 2.84 10.94 -11.54
N ARG A 114 3.40 9.74 -11.72
CA ARG A 114 2.83 8.65 -12.54
C ARG A 114 2.50 7.45 -11.66
N LEU A 115 1.27 6.94 -11.75
CA LEU A 115 0.79 5.79 -10.98
C LEU A 115 1.71 4.57 -11.17
N ASN A 116 2.07 4.23 -12.41
CA ASN A 116 2.96 3.10 -12.70
C ASN A 116 4.29 3.20 -11.93
N ALA A 117 4.95 4.36 -11.99
CA ALA A 117 6.25 4.57 -11.33
C ALA A 117 6.15 4.54 -9.80
N VAL A 118 5.04 5.04 -9.24
CA VAL A 118 4.79 4.94 -7.79
C VAL A 118 4.64 3.47 -7.38
N MET A 119 3.86 2.70 -8.13
CA MET A 119 3.65 1.28 -7.85
C MET A 119 4.91 0.44 -7.99
N GLU A 120 5.72 0.65 -9.04
CA GLU A 120 7.02 -0.01 -9.21
C GLU A 120 7.94 0.21 -7.98
N ARG A 121 7.96 1.43 -7.44
CA ARG A 121 8.73 1.73 -6.22
C ARG A 121 8.16 1.05 -4.98
N LEU A 122 6.83 0.90 -4.89
CA LEU A 122 6.20 0.15 -3.80
C LEU A 122 6.53 -1.35 -3.87
N PHE A 123 6.61 -1.94 -5.07
CA PHE A 123 7.08 -3.32 -5.23
C PHE A 123 8.51 -3.49 -4.74
N LEU A 124 9.42 -2.58 -5.12
CA LEU A 124 10.80 -2.61 -4.61
C LEU A 124 10.85 -2.48 -3.08
N ALA A 125 10.03 -1.58 -2.52
CA ALA A 125 9.94 -1.42 -1.07
C ALA A 125 9.39 -2.69 -0.38
N ALA A 126 8.43 -3.39 -1.00
CA ALA A 126 7.88 -4.64 -0.49
C ALA A 126 8.94 -5.76 -0.51
N VAL A 127 9.70 -5.91 -1.60
CA VAL A 127 10.80 -6.89 -1.68
C VAL A 127 11.87 -6.58 -0.64
N TRP A 128 12.33 -5.34 -0.59
CA TRP A 128 13.33 -4.91 0.38
C TRP A 128 12.87 -5.14 1.82
N ARG A 129 11.65 -4.70 2.17
CA ARG A 129 11.15 -4.78 3.55
C ARG A 129 10.98 -6.20 4.04
N ASN A 130 10.53 -7.11 3.16
CA ASN A 130 10.15 -8.46 3.55
C ASN A 130 11.28 -9.48 3.38
N PHE A 131 12.11 -9.36 2.34
CA PHE A 131 13.09 -10.39 1.99
C PHE A 131 14.54 -9.98 2.28
N VAL A 132 14.88 -8.69 2.20
CA VAL A 132 16.26 -8.21 2.36
C VAL A 132 16.51 -7.65 3.76
N LYS A 133 15.60 -6.79 4.24
CA LYS A 133 15.75 -6.08 5.51
C LYS A 133 15.36 -6.97 6.69
N ARG A 134 16.19 -6.94 7.73
CA ARG A 134 15.85 -7.52 9.05
C ARG A 134 14.54 -6.94 9.59
N ARG A 135 13.83 -7.72 10.39
CA ARG A 135 12.55 -7.27 10.99
C ARG A 135 12.74 -6.03 11.86
N SER A 136 13.83 -6.00 12.64
CA SER A 136 14.20 -4.92 13.56
C SER A 136 15.68 -4.59 13.45
N GLU A 137 16.02 -3.30 13.39
CA GLU A 137 17.41 -2.82 13.46
C GLU A 137 17.92 -2.71 14.91
N ARG A 138 17.02 -2.74 15.90
CA ARG A 138 17.36 -2.55 17.31
C ARG A 138 17.66 -3.85 18.05
N ARG A 139 17.25 -4.99 17.49
CA ARG A 139 17.45 -6.31 18.10
C ARG A 139 18.51 -7.05 17.28
N PRO A 140 19.38 -7.85 17.91
CA PRO A 140 20.41 -8.63 17.22
C PRO A 140 19.84 -9.81 16.40
N GLU A 141 18.54 -9.83 16.14
CA GLU A 141 17.84 -10.89 15.43
C GLU A 141 17.99 -10.70 13.90
N PRO A 142 18.65 -11.62 13.18
CA PRO A 142 18.90 -11.47 11.75
C PRO A 142 17.68 -11.77 10.88
N ARG A 143 16.61 -12.39 11.40
CA ARG A 143 15.47 -12.81 10.58
C ARG A 143 14.71 -11.66 9.92
N THR A 144 14.32 -11.89 8.67
CA THR A 144 13.45 -11.00 7.89
C THR A 144 11.97 -11.37 8.12
N PRO A 145 11.02 -10.48 7.79
CA PRO A 145 9.60 -10.82 7.83
C PRO A 145 9.23 -12.06 7.00
N ALA A 146 9.83 -12.24 5.82
CA ALA A 146 9.58 -13.40 4.97
C ALA A 146 10.04 -14.72 5.62
N MET A 147 11.15 -14.70 6.38
CA MET A 147 11.61 -15.88 7.13
C MET A 147 10.65 -16.26 8.25
N HIS A 148 10.07 -15.29 8.94
CA HIS A 148 9.05 -15.56 9.97
C HIS A 148 7.77 -16.17 9.39
N LEU A 149 7.49 -15.91 8.11
CA LEU A 149 6.37 -16.51 7.37
C LEU A 149 6.76 -17.78 6.61
N ALA A 150 7.98 -18.30 6.82
CA ALA A 150 8.53 -19.46 6.11
C ALA A 150 8.50 -19.35 4.57
N LEU A 151 8.53 -18.12 4.03
CA LEU A 151 8.59 -17.87 2.57
C LEU A 151 10.03 -17.98 2.02
N THR A 152 11.02 -17.95 2.90
CA THR A 152 12.44 -18.11 2.60
C THR A 152 13.17 -18.57 3.86
N ASP A 153 14.28 -19.26 3.69
CA ASP A 153 15.15 -19.79 4.74
C ASP A 153 16.21 -18.79 5.22
N ALA A 154 16.61 -17.87 4.34
CA ALA A 154 17.65 -16.88 4.60
C ALA A 154 17.26 -15.48 4.10
N PRO A 155 17.87 -14.40 4.64
CA PRO A 155 17.77 -13.06 4.07
C PRO A 155 18.27 -13.04 2.61
N TRP A 156 17.59 -12.31 1.74
CA TRP A 156 18.02 -12.15 0.36
C TRP A 156 19.07 -11.03 0.25
N SER A 157 20.09 -11.26 -0.57
CA SER A 157 20.98 -10.21 -1.04
C SER A 157 20.42 -9.56 -2.32
N TRP A 158 20.84 -8.33 -2.64
CA TRP A 158 20.50 -7.73 -3.94
C TRP A 158 21.00 -8.54 -5.13
N LYS A 159 22.17 -9.21 -4.98
CA LYS A 159 22.67 -10.16 -5.98
C LYS A 159 21.67 -11.31 -6.21
N ARG A 160 21.07 -11.85 -5.14
CA ARG A 160 20.02 -12.88 -5.25
C ARG A 160 18.75 -12.32 -5.90
N VAL A 161 18.27 -11.17 -5.44
CA VAL A 161 17.06 -10.50 -6.00
C VAL A 161 17.19 -10.31 -7.51
N LEU A 162 18.37 -9.89 -7.97
CA LEU A 162 18.65 -9.56 -9.37
C LEU A 162 19.37 -10.69 -10.13
N SER A 163 19.47 -11.88 -9.54
CA SER A 163 20.24 -13.01 -10.10
C SER A 163 19.65 -13.57 -11.40
N ARG A 164 18.36 -13.32 -11.63
CA ARG A 164 17.62 -13.82 -12.79
C ARG A 164 16.90 -12.68 -13.47
N ARG A 165 17.05 -12.60 -14.78
CA ARG A 165 16.21 -11.76 -15.62
C ARG A 165 14.93 -12.50 -15.96
N LEU A 166 13.82 -12.01 -15.45
CA LEU A 166 12.49 -12.52 -15.75
C LEU A 166 11.93 -11.79 -16.97
N PHE A 167 11.31 -12.54 -17.89
CA PHE A 167 10.70 -12.00 -19.09
C PHE A 167 9.18 -12.17 -19.00
N VAL A 168 8.42 -11.10 -19.24
CA VAL A 168 6.95 -11.13 -19.11
C VAL A 168 6.27 -12.12 -20.07
N ARG A 169 6.91 -12.46 -21.19
CA ARG A 169 6.42 -13.49 -22.11
C ARG A 169 6.60 -14.92 -21.58
N ARG A 170 7.55 -15.12 -20.66
CA ARG A 170 7.84 -16.44 -20.06
C ARG A 170 7.19 -16.59 -18.69
N GLU A 171 7.16 -15.52 -17.91
CA GLU A 171 6.49 -15.46 -16.61
C GLU A 171 5.07 -14.91 -16.79
N LYS A 172 4.07 -15.80 -16.71
CA LYS A 172 2.65 -15.40 -16.78
C LYS A 172 2.28 -14.58 -15.54
N LEU A 173 2.34 -13.26 -15.65
CA LEU A 173 1.93 -12.35 -14.58
C LEU A 173 0.39 -12.34 -14.44
N PRO A 174 -0.17 -12.57 -13.23
CA PRO A 174 -1.61 -12.46 -13.03
C PRO A 174 -2.07 -11.00 -13.12
N ALA A 175 -3.32 -10.78 -13.52
CA ALA A 175 -3.91 -9.44 -13.48
C ALA A 175 -3.87 -8.87 -12.05
N PRO A 176 -3.66 -7.55 -11.87
CA PRO A 176 -3.51 -6.51 -12.89
C PRO A 176 -2.06 -6.25 -13.33
N TRP A 177 -1.10 -7.09 -12.96
CA TRP A 177 0.33 -6.81 -13.10
C TRP A 177 0.85 -6.68 -14.53
N PRO A 178 0.33 -7.40 -15.55
CA PRO A 178 0.69 -7.13 -16.95
C PRO A 178 0.46 -5.66 -17.35
N SER A 179 -0.64 -5.05 -16.89
CA SER A 179 -0.96 -3.65 -17.21
C SER A 179 0.01 -2.68 -16.54
N LEU A 180 0.52 -2.99 -15.35
CA LEU A 180 1.57 -2.20 -14.72
C LEU A 180 2.89 -2.29 -15.50
N TYR A 181 3.29 -3.50 -15.89
CA TYR A 181 4.50 -3.73 -16.69
C TYR A 181 4.47 -2.96 -18.01
N ARG A 182 3.34 -3.02 -18.73
CA ARG A 182 3.12 -2.30 -19.98
C ARG A 182 2.88 -0.80 -19.80
N ARG A 183 2.79 -0.33 -18.55
CA ARG A 183 2.47 1.06 -18.17
C ARG A 183 1.11 1.54 -18.70
N ASP A 184 0.16 0.62 -18.77
CA ASP A 184 -1.21 0.87 -19.24
C ASP A 184 -2.04 1.65 -18.21
N TRP A 185 -1.60 1.75 -16.94
CA TRP A 185 -2.36 2.51 -15.94
C TRP A 185 -2.28 4.01 -16.23
N ILE A 186 -3.44 4.57 -16.58
CA ILE A 186 -3.58 5.99 -16.87
C ILE A 186 -3.55 6.77 -15.57
N THR A 187 -2.62 7.72 -15.47
CA THR A 187 -2.66 8.75 -14.43
C THR A 187 -3.54 9.91 -14.94
N PRO A 188 -4.78 10.07 -14.44
CA PRO A 188 -5.78 10.91 -15.12
C PRO A 188 -5.43 12.40 -15.18
N ILE A 189 -4.57 12.88 -14.28
CA ILE A 189 -4.21 14.29 -14.20
C ILE A 189 -3.05 14.68 -15.14
N LEU A 190 -2.41 13.72 -15.78
CA LEU A 190 -1.31 14.00 -16.71
C LEU A 190 -1.86 14.20 -18.12
N PRO A 191 -1.37 15.21 -18.87
CA PRO A 191 -1.79 15.45 -20.25
C PRO A 191 -1.39 14.30 -21.18
N SER A 192 -0.30 13.59 -20.84
CA SER A 192 0.15 12.40 -21.56
C SER A 192 0.68 11.34 -20.58
N ASN A 193 0.46 10.08 -20.93
CA ASN A 193 0.95 8.92 -20.18
C ASN A 193 1.87 8.13 -21.11
N ALA A 194 3.15 7.94 -20.74
CA ALA A 194 4.03 7.07 -21.52
C ALA A 194 3.71 5.62 -21.23
N ARG A 195 3.53 4.86 -22.31
CA ARG A 195 3.35 3.40 -22.28
C ARG A 195 4.67 2.71 -22.56
N HIS A 196 4.71 1.40 -22.35
CA HIS A 196 5.84 0.59 -22.73
C HIS A 196 5.74 0.16 -24.20
N ASP A 197 6.58 0.74 -25.05
CA ASP A 197 6.61 0.52 -26.51
C ASP A 197 7.93 -0.10 -27.03
N LEU A 198 8.94 -0.26 -26.17
CA LEU A 198 10.22 -0.85 -26.57
C LEU A 198 10.07 -2.31 -27.03
N ALA A 199 10.51 -2.58 -28.27
CA ALA A 199 10.46 -3.92 -28.88
C ALA A 199 11.19 -5.00 -28.07
N ARG A 200 12.29 -4.63 -27.38
CA ARG A 200 13.14 -5.56 -26.59
C ARG A 200 12.67 -5.77 -25.14
N ALA A 201 11.53 -5.20 -24.78
CA ALA A 201 10.97 -5.38 -23.45
C ALA A 201 10.25 -6.73 -23.29
N TYR A 202 9.68 -7.26 -24.37
CA TYR A 202 8.84 -8.45 -24.34
C TYR A 202 9.60 -9.73 -24.69
#